data_AF-A0A924KCT3-F1
#
_entry.id   AF-A0A924KCT3-F1
#
_cell.length_a   1.000
_cell.length_b   1.000
_cell.length_c   1.000
_cell.angle_alpha   90.00
_cell.angle_beta   90.00
_cell.angle_gamma   90.00
#
_symmetry.space_group_name_H-M   'P 1'
#
loop_
_entity.id
_entity.type
_entity.pdbx_description
1 polymer ?
#
loop_
_entity_poly.entity_id
_entity_poly.type
_entity_poly.pdbx_seq_one_letter_code
_entity_poly.pdbx_strand_id
1 'polypeptide(L)'
;MDVSLNLLSGKRKYLLGFIVLLSITVICAAFSMIGSDDFDMARREVVLRRIGHELLLQSRDSTSRVLPIKKISENEYQISFEHELTFEPSSLVGITSRLLAKDPLATDYVVNVLNCSNASVVYGYAISKNKKDDIVSCIGRKQTSACYKVNIKFKQTGISIVKSGYLLGSLPILAFIGFIFFRVAKPPKALSQSQDNDLFTLGAVSFDARNRKLIINGKTIELTGTESRLLLIFAQSPNETIERRRLQKEIWEDEGVIVGRSLDMFISKLRKKLELDPKINIVVIRGKGYKLDLGSPIFS
;
A
#
# COMPACT_ATOMS: atom_id res chain seq x y z
N MET A 1 30.87 13.09 -32.50
CA MET A 1 31.58 12.18 -31.58
C MET A 1 30.82 12.23 -30.27
N ASP A 2 29.84 11.35 -30.08
CA ASP A 2 28.99 11.33 -28.88
C ASP A 2 29.33 10.13 -28.00
N VAL A 3 30.01 10.45 -26.89
CA VAL A 3 30.25 9.59 -25.75
C VAL A 3 29.21 9.95 -24.70
N SER A 4 28.08 9.24 -24.61
CA SER A 4 27.25 9.16 -23.39
C SER A 4 25.89 8.47 -23.61
N LEU A 5 25.81 7.14 -23.61
CA LEU A 5 24.50 6.49 -23.36
C LEU A 5 24.53 5.04 -22.84
N ASN A 6 25.66 4.58 -22.29
CA ASN A 6 25.78 3.23 -21.69
C ASN A 6 25.82 3.23 -20.14
N LEU A 7 25.61 4.36 -19.48
CA LEU A 7 25.71 4.47 -18.00
C LEU A 7 24.38 4.28 -17.24
N LEU A 8 23.26 4.10 -17.95
CA LEU A 8 21.91 4.08 -17.34
C LEU A 8 21.32 2.68 -17.13
N SER A 9 21.87 1.64 -17.77
CA SER A 9 21.34 0.27 -17.70
C SER A 9 21.68 -0.45 -16.38
N GLY A 10 22.89 -0.24 -15.86
CA GLY A 10 23.30 -0.77 -14.55
C GLY A 10 22.48 -0.17 -13.40
N LYS A 11 22.25 1.15 -13.44
CA LYS A 11 21.50 1.89 -12.40
C LYS A 11 20.08 1.36 -12.19
N ARG A 12 19.41 0.85 -13.24
CA ARG A 12 18.02 0.36 -13.16
C ARG A 12 17.87 -0.97 -12.42
N LYS A 13 18.86 -1.86 -12.49
CA LYS A 13 18.87 -3.12 -11.69
C LYS A 13 19.14 -2.83 -10.21
N TYR A 14 20.07 -1.91 -9.92
CA TYR A 14 20.30 -1.44 -8.56
C TYR A 14 19.09 -0.70 -7.99
N LEU A 15 18.38 0.09 -8.81
CA LEU A 15 17.15 0.79 -8.40
C LEU A 15 16.03 -0.17 -7.98
N LEU A 16 15.83 -1.26 -8.71
CA LEU A 16 14.82 -2.28 -8.39
C LEU A 16 15.17 -3.07 -7.13
N GLY A 17 16.45 -3.45 -6.96
CA GLY A 17 16.92 -4.06 -5.72
C GLY A 17 16.79 -3.13 -4.52
N PHE A 18 17.06 -1.83 -4.72
CA PHE A 18 16.91 -0.80 -3.70
C PHE A 18 15.45 -0.62 -3.29
N ILE A 19 14.50 -0.64 -4.22
CA ILE A 19 13.05 -0.54 -3.92
C ILE A 19 12.55 -1.74 -3.11
N VAL A 20 12.98 -2.96 -3.45
CA VAL A 20 12.61 -4.18 -2.70
C VAL A 20 13.22 -4.17 -1.30
N LEU A 21 14.48 -3.74 -1.17
CA LEU A 21 15.10 -3.58 0.13
C LEU A 21 14.37 -2.52 0.97
N LEU A 22 13.98 -1.40 0.35
CA LEU A 22 13.23 -0.34 1.02
C LEU A 22 11.85 -0.84 1.49
N SER A 23 11.13 -1.60 0.67
CA SER A 23 9.82 -2.15 1.07
C SER A 23 9.95 -3.17 2.20
N ILE A 24 10.97 -4.03 2.18
CA ILE A 24 11.25 -4.97 3.28
C ILE A 24 11.58 -4.20 4.57
N THR A 25 12.40 -3.16 4.49
CA THR A 25 12.71 -2.34 5.68
C THR A 25 11.49 -1.63 6.26
N VAL A 26 10.59 -1.11 5.41
CA VAL A 26 9.33 -0.48 5.85
C VAL A 26 8.41 -1.49 6.51
N ILE A 27 8.30 -2.70 5.97
CA ILE A 27 7.49 -3.78 6.54
C ILE A 27 8.07 -4.23 7.90
N CYS A 28 9.39 -4.46 7.97
CA CYS A 28 10.07 -4.81 9.23
C CYS A 28 9.94 -3.71 10.29
N ALA A 29 10.04 -2.42 9.90
CA ALA A 29 9.83 -1.31 10.82
C ALA A 29 8.38 -1.26 11.33
N ALA A 30 7.39 -1.49 10.46
CA ALA A 30 5.98 -1.54 10.86
C ALA A 30 5.70 -2.69 11.83
N PHE A 31 6.23 -3.89 11.58
CA PHE A 31 6.07 -5.03 12.49
C PHE A 31 6.82 -4.84 13.82
N SER A 32 7.98 -4.19 13.81
CA SER A 32 8.73 -3.91 15.04
C SER A 32 8.01 -2.93 15.97
N MET A 33 7.20 -2.02 15.41
CA MET A 33 6.43 -1.04 16.20
C MET A 33 5.17 -1.61 16.84
N ILE A 34 4.53 -2.63 16.23
CA ILE A 34 3.27 -3.19 16.74
C ILE A 34 3.49 -4.02 18.03
N GLY A 35 4.67 -4.61 18.21
CA GLY A 35 4.98 -5.45 19.37
C GLY A 35 5.40 -4.69 20.64
N SER A 36 5.95 -3.48 20.51
CA SER A 36 6.39 -2.68 21.67
C SER A 36 5.21 -2.08 22.44
N ASP A 37 4.16 -1.69 21.72
CA ASP A 37 3.08 -0.89 22.29
C ASP A 37 2.29 -1.65 23.38
N ASP A 38 2.02 -2.95 23.20
CA ASP A 38 1.26 -3.73 24.19
C ASP A 38 2.03 -3.90 25.52
N PHE A 39 3.33 -4.18 25.44
CA PHE A 39 4.19 -4.30 26.63
C PHE A 39 4.32 -2.97 27.37
N ASP A 40 4.53 -1.87 26.65
CA ASP A 40 4.66 -0.54 27.24
C ASP A 40 3.36 -0.08 27.91
N MET A 41 2.20 -0.42 27.34
CA MET A 41 0.89 -0.16 27.96
C MET A 41 0.71 -0.99 29.25
N ALA A 42 1.03 -2.28 29.23
CA ALA A 42 0.96 -3.14 30.42
C ALA A 42 1.91 -2.62 31.53
N ARG A 43 3.13 -2.22 31.17
CA ARG A 43 4.09 -1.63 32.09
C ARG A 43 3.57 -0.32 32.69
N ARG A 44 2.91 0.53 31.90
CA ARG A 44 2.30 1.78 32.38
C ARG A 44 1.23 1.53 33.41
N GLU A 45 0.35 0.54 33.22
CA GLU A 45 -0.65 0.21 34.23
C GLU A 45 -0.02 -0.20 35.57
N VAL A 46 1.09 -0.94 35.54
CA VAL A 46 1.82 -1.31 36.77
C VAL A 46 2.39 -0.09 37.48
N VAL A 47 2.93 0.89 36.74
CA VAL A 47 3.40 2.17 37.31
C VAL A 47 2.24 2.97 37.93
N LEU A 48 1.09 3.03 37.27
CA LEU A 48 -0.11 3.69 37.78
C LEU A 48 -0.64 3.02 39.05
N ARG A 49 -0.65 1.68 39.12
CA ARG A 49 -0.97 0.94 40.35
C ARG A 49 0.00 1.29 41.48
N ARG A 50 1.30 1.42 41.17
CA ARG A 50 2.32 1.83 42.15
C ARG A 50 2.11 3.25 42.68
N ILE A 51 1.68 4.19 41.84
CA ILE A 51 1.30 5.54 42.27
C ILE A 51 0.17 5.47 43.29
N GLY A 52 -0.89 4.73 43.01
CA GLY A 52 -2.01 4.54 43.94
C GLY A 52 -1.56 3.91 45.26
N HIS A 53 -0.68 2.92 45.20
CA HIS A 53 -0.15 2.25 46.38
C HIS A 53 0.64 3.20 47.29
N GLU A 54 1.58 3.98 46.72
CA GLU A 54 2.37 4.95 47.49
C GLU A 54 1.49 6.06 48.08
N LEU A 55 0.40 6.42 47.40
CA LEU A 55 -0.56 7.41 47.89
C LEU A 55 -1.32 6.90 49.12
N LEU A 56 -1.74 5.63 49.12
CA LEU A 56 -2.35 4.97 50.28
C LEU A 56 -1.36 4.89 51.46
N LEU A 57 -0.11 4.52 51.20
CA LEU A 57 0.91 4.50 52.24
C LEU A 57 1.14 5.89 52.86
N GLN A 58 1.13 6.94 52.04
CA GLN A 58 1.23 8.33 52.52
C GLN A 58 0.04 8.72 53.39
N SER A 59 -1.15 8.17 53.11
CA SER A 59 -2.35 8.35 53.93
C SER A 59 -2.40 7.45 55.17
N ARG A 60 -1.31 6.72 55.47
CA ARG A 60 -1.21 5.69 56.53
C ARG A 60 -2.18 4.53 56.35
N ASP A 61 -2.58 4.26 55.11
CA ASP A 61 -3.39 3.12 54.74
C ASP A 61 -2.51 2.05 54.07
N SER A 62 -2.22 0.99 54.81
CA SER A 62 -1.46 -0.16 54.31
C SER A 62 -2.34 -1.34 53.93
N THR A 63 -3.67 -1.22 54.07
CA THR A 63 -4.63 -2.33 53.95
C THR A 63 -5.51 -2.22 52.73
N SER A 64 -5.92 -1.01 52.36
CA SER A 64 -6.80 -0.81 51.22
C SER A 64 -6.12 -1.16 49.92
N ARG A 65 -6.91 -1.69 48.98
CA ARG A 65 -6.41 -2.03 47.65
C ARG A 65 -6.55 -0.85 46.71
N VAL A 66 -5.59 -0.74 45.79
CA VAL A 66 -5.79 -0.01 44.54
C VAL A 66 -6.63 -0.90 43.62
N LEU A 67 -7.80 -0.42 43.22
CA LEU A 67 -8.69 -1.14 42.32
C LEU A 67 -8.08 -1.26 40.91
N PRO A 68 -8.58 -2.15 40.04
CA PRO A 68 -8.09 -2.26 38.67
C PRO A 68 -8.08 -0.91 37.95
N ILE A 69 -6.94 -0.58 37.34
CA ILE A 69 -6.77 0.66 36.58
C ILE A 69 -7.77 0.66 35.43
N LYS A 70 -8.56 1.73 35.30
CA LYS A 70 -9.51 1.87 34.20
C LYS A 70 -8.91 2.78 33.13
N LYS A 71 -8.80 2.27 31.90
CA LYS A 71 -8.46 3.07 30.73
C LYS A 71 -9.71 3.84 30.28
N ILE A 72 -9.71 5.16 30.44
CA ILE A 72 -10.83 6.05 30.07
C ILE A 72 -10.73 6.42 28.58
N SER A 73 -9.50 6.63 28.09
CA SER A 73 -9.20 6.83 26.67
C SER A 73 -7.78 6.34 26.36
N GLU A 74 -7.33 6.44 25.11
CA GLU A 74 -6.00 5.96 24.69
C GLU A 74 -4.85 6.43 25.59
N ASN A 75 -4.94 7.65 26.13
CA ASN A 75 -3.89 8.24 26.95
C ASN A 75 -4.42 8.74 28.30
N GLU A 76 -5.59 8.27 28.75
CA GLU A 76 -6.16 8.66 30.03
C GLU A 76 -6.52 7.44 30.86
N TYR A 77 -6.01 7.42 32.08
CA TYR A 77 -6.14 6.31 33.00
C TYR A 77 -6.69 6.80 34.32
N GLN A 78 -7.52 5.98 34.96
CA GLN A 78 -8.14 6.27 36.24
C GLN A 78 -7.68 5.26 37.29
N ILE A 79 -7.14 5.79 38.38
CA ILE A 79 -6.81 5.07 39.61
C ILE A 79 -7.99 5.23 40.56
N SER A 80 -8.46 4.12 41.10
CA SER A 80 -9.53 4.08 42.10
C SER A 80 -9.09 3.27 43.31
N PHE A 81 -9.69 3.57 44.46
CA PHE A 81 -9.32 2.98 45.75
C PHE A 81 -10.51 2.24 46.34
N GLU A 82 -10.22 1.22 47.15
CA GLU A 82 -11.26 0.43 47.83
C GLU A 82 -12.01 1.23 48.89
N HIS A 83 -11.29 2.08 49.64
CA HIS A 83 -11.85 2.95 50.68
C HIS A 83 -11.57 4.43 50.39
N GLU A 84 -12.12 5.30 51.24
CA GLU A 84 -11.86 6.73 51.20
C GLU A 84 -10.37 7.04 51.33
N LEU A 85 -9.95 8.12 50.68
CA LEU A 85 -8.56 8.55 50.63
C LEU A 85 -8.44 9.95 51.22
N THR A 86 -7.37 10.18 51.98
CA THR A 86 -6.86 11.53 52.31
C THR A 86 -5.47 11.66 51.72
N PHE A 87 -5.13 12.80 51.14
CA PHE A 87 -3.82 12.98 50.53
C PHE A 87 -3.32 14.41 50.66
N GLU A 88 -2.01 14.58 50.57
CA GLU A 88 -1.40 15.88 50.42
C GLU A 88 -1.05 16.15 48.94
N PRO A 89 -1.44 17.31 48.37
CA PRO A 89 -1.10 17.68 47.00
C PRO A 89 0.39 17.58 46.67
N SER A 90 1.26 18.00 47.61
CA SER A 90 2.73 17.91 47.48
C SER A 90 3.20 16.47 47.30
N SER A 91 2.63 15.54 48.07
CA SER A 91 2.95 14.13 48.03
C SER A 91 2.49 13.51 46.72
N LEU A 92 1.27 13.81 46.26
CA LEU A 92 0.77 13.33 44.98
C LEU A 92 1.67 13.78 43.82
N VAL A 93 2.03 15.06 43.75
CA VAL A 93 2.93 15.61 42.72
C VAL A 93 4.32 14.96 42.78
N GLY A 94 4.87 14.77 43.98
CA GLY A 94 6.18 14.15 44.18
C GLY A 94 6.21 12.68 43.76
N ILE A 95 5.17 11.92 44.13
CA ILE A 95 5.03 10.50 43.78
C ILE A 95 4.91 10.32 42.27
N THR A 96 4.02 11.07 41.60
CA THR A 96 3.81 10.96 40.16
C THR A 96 5.06 11.38 39.39
N SER A 97 5.65 12.53 39.72
CA SER A 97 6.86 13.03 39.06
C SER A 97 8.02 12.04 39.17
N ARG A 98 8.23 11.46 40.36
CA ARG A 98 9.28 10.48 40.61
C ARG A 98 9.04 9.17 39.86
N LEU A 99 7.81 8.66 39.83
CA LEU A 99 7.50 7.36 39.24
C LEU A 99 7.36 7.42 37.71
N LEU A 100 6.81 8.51 37.18
CA LEU A 100 6.62 8.73 35.74
C LEU A 100 7.89 9.22 35.04
N ALA A 101 8.87 9.80 35.76
CA ALA A 101 10.16 10.16 35.17
C ALA A 101 10.93 8.99 34.53
N LYS A 102 10.57 7.75 34.88
CA LYS A 102 11.16 6.51 34.32
C LYS A 102 10.44 6.02 33.05
N ASP A 103 9.28 6.59 32.71
CA ASP A 103 8.53 6.27 31.50
C ASP A 103 8.85 7.31 30.41
N PRO A 104 9.56 6.93 29.32
CA PRO A 104 9.93 7.83 28.22
C PRO A 104 8.74 8.51 27.53
N LEU A 105 7.56 7.91 27.63
CA LEU A 105 6.32 8.38 27.01
C LEU A 105 5.47 9.22 27.96
N ALA A 106 5.91 9.43 29.20
CA ALA A 106 5.21 10.20 30.24
C ALA A 106 5.85 11.58 30.49
N THR A 107 6.38 12.23 29.46
CA THR A 107 7.06 13.53 29.62
C THR A 107 6.12 14.69 29.93
N ASP A 108 4.88 14.62 29.45
CA ASP A 108 3.88 15.66 29.62
C ASP A 108 2.56 15.01 30.03
N TYR A 109 2.03 15.39 31.19
CA TYR A 109 0.80 14.80 31.72
C TYR A 109 0.04 15.76 32.62
N VAL A 110 -1.27 15.54 32.69
CA VAL A 110 -2.19 16.25 33.57
C VAL A 110 -2.77 15.24 34.56
N VAL A 111 -2.81 15.60 35.83
CA VAL A 111 -3.43 14.79 36.89
C VAL A 111 -4.63 15.54 37.43
N ASN A 112 -5.77 14.87 37.45
CA ASN A 112 -7.02 15.39 38.02
C ASN A 112 -7.52 14.43 39.09
N VAL A 113 -7.74 14.93 40.30
CA VAL A 113 -8.41 14.23 41.38
C VAL A 113 -9.88 14.63 41.36
N LEU A 114 -10.75 13.64 41.19
CA LEU A 114 -12.18 13.80 41.01
C LEU A 114 -12.91 13.27 42.24
N ASN A 115 -13.99 13.93 42.63
CA ASN A 115 -14.92 13.40 43.61
C ASN A 115 -15.74 12.25 42.99
N CYS A 116 -15.93 11.15 43.71
CA CYS A 116 -16.68 9.99 43.20
C CYS A 116 -18.15 10.28 42.87
N SER A 117 -18.80 11.19 43.59
CA SER A 117 -20.25 11.40 43.55
C SER A 117 -20.70 12.21 42.35
N ASN A 118 -19.98 13.29 42.03
CA ASN A 118 -20.37 14.25 40.99
C ASN A 118 -19.32 14.38 39.86
N ALA A 119 -18.21 13.63 39.94
CA ALA A 119 -17.08 13.72 39.02
C ALA A 119 -16.49 15.14 38.88
N SER A 120 -16.69 16.03 39.86
CA SER A 120 -16.09 17.35 39.85
C SER A 120 -14.60 17.25 40.20
N VAL A 121 -13.77 18.05 39.53
CA VAL A 121 -12.34 18.13 39.83
C VAL A 121 -12.14 18.85 41.17
N VAL A 122 -11.59 18.13 42.14
CA VAL A 122 -11.26 18.62 43.48
C VAL A 122 -9.85 19.19 43.53
N TYR A 123 -8.94 18.56 42.80
CA TYR A 123 -7.55 19.00 42.68
C TYR A 123 -7.01 18.64 41.30
N GLY A 124 -6.12 19.46 40.75
CA GLY A 124 -5.44 19.13 39.51
C GLY A 124 -4.14 19.90 39.32
N TYR A 125 -3.25 19.33 38.53
CA TYR A 125 -1.97 19.93 38.14
C TYR A 125 -1.51 19.37 36.80
N ALA A 126 -0.60 20.09 36.14
CA ALA A 126 0.02 19.70 34.89
C ALA A 126 1.55 19.72 35.04
N ILE A 127 2.21 18.68 34.52
CA ILE A 127 3.66 18.57 34.44
C ILE A 127 4.04 18.46 32.97
N SER A 128 5.07 19.20 32.57
CA SER A 128 5.60 19.21 31.22
C SER A 128 7.08 18.85 31.21
N LYS A 129 7.56 18.42 30.03
CA LYS A 129 8.99 18.24 29.77
C LYS A 129 9.78 19.53 30.05
N ASN A 130 9.16 20.68 29.77
CA ASN A 130 9.70 21.98 30.10
C ASN A 130 9.14 22.44 31.44
N LYS A 131 9.97 22.42 32.50
CA LYS A 131 9.57 22.78 33.87
C LYS A 131 8.92 24.17 34.01
N LYS A 132 9.17 25.08 33.07
CA LYS A 132 8.53 26.41 33.07
C LYS A 132 7.03 26.35 32.78
N ASP A 133 6.57 25.28 32.15
CA ASP A 133 5.18 25.04 31.76
C ASP A 133 4.43 24.20 32.80
N ASP A 134 5.08 23.83 33.92
CA ASP A 134 4.46 23.12 35.03
C ASP A 134 3.44 24.02 35.74
N ILE A 135 2.23 23.50 35.93
CA ILE A 135 1.14 24.18 36.65
C ILE A 135 0.83 23.35 37.88
N VAL A 136 1.38 23.74 39.03
CA VAL A 136 1.12 23.09 40.32
C VAL A 136 0.57 24.11 41.31
N SER A 137 -0.66 23.89 41.75
CA SER A 137 -1.35 24.76 42.71
C SER A 137 -1.62 24.03 44.03
N CYS A 138 -2.03 24.77 45.06
CA CYS A 138 -2.55 24.25 46.34
C CYS A 138 -1.61 23.34 47.15
N ILE A 139 -0.29 23.49 46.97
CA ILE A 139 0.73 22.75 47.74
C ILE A 139 0.56 23.04 49.26
N GLY A 140 0.70 22.01 50.09
CA GLY A 140 0.60 22.10 51.55
C GLY A 140 -0.82 22.04 52.13
N ARG A 141 -1.87 21.90 51.29
CA ARG A 141 -3.26 21.77 51.74
C ARG A 141 -3.71 20.31 51.75
N LYS A 142 -3.62 19.66 52.91
CA LYS A 142 -4.12 18.28 53.09
C LYS A 142 -5.61 18.21 52.76
N GLN A 143 -5.99 17.26 51.90
CA GLN A 143 -7.39 17.01 51.54
C GLN A 143 -8.07 16.16 52.62
N THR A 144 -9.35 16.43 52.85
CA THR A 144 -10.20 15.67 53.78
C THR A 144 -10.36 14.22 53.32
N SER A 145 -10.66 13.29 54.24
CA SER A 145 -11.03 11.91 53.85
C SER A 145 -12.34 11.95 53.04
N ALA A 146 -12.30 11.45 51.82
CA ALA A 146 -13.48 11.28 50.98
C ALA A 146 -13.20 10.27 49.86
N CYS A 147 -14.25 9.89 49.13
CA CYS A 147 -14.08 9.08 47.93
C CYS A 147 -13.51 9.92 46.77
N TYR A 148 -12.28 9.60 46.38
CA TYR A 148 -11.58 10.24 45.27
C TYR A 148 -11.18 9.23 44.18
N LYS A 149 -11.13 9.71 42.94
CA LYS A 149 -10.56 9.02 41.78
C LYS A 149 -9.45 9.88 41.20
N VAL A 150 -8.32 9.29 40.84
CA VAL A 150 -7.19 10.03 40.25
C VAL A 150 -7.12 9.69 38.77
N ASN A 151 -7.43 10.66 37.91
CA ASN A 151 -7.24 10.56 36.48
C ASN A 151 -5.86 11.12 36.10
N ILE A 152 -5.12 10.37 35.30
CA ILE A 152 -3.83 10.80 34.73
C ILE A 152 -3.95 10.73 33.21
N LYS A 153 -3.78 11.89 32.56
CA LYS A 153 -3.87 12.04 31.12
C LYS A 153 -2.50 12.42 30.56
N PHE A 154 -1.97 11.58 29.68
CA PHE A 154 -0.70 11.80 29.01
C PHE A 154 -0.90 12.56 27.70
N LYS A 155 0.04 13.47 27.39
CA LYS A 155 0.08 14.11 26.08
C LYS A 155 0.52 13.09 25.05
N GLN A 156 -0.17 13.04 23.92
CA GLN A 156 0.27 12.23 22.79
C GLN A 156 1.59 12.78 22.25
N THR A 157 2.69 12.07 22.47
CA THR A 157 3.91 12.24 21.68
C THR A 157 3.64 11.63 20.31
N GLY A 158 3.42 12.48 19.32
CA GLY A 158 3.05 12.06 17.98
C GLY A 158 4.07 11.10 17.36
N ILE A 159 3.71 9.83 17.30
CA ILE A 159 3.49 9.22 16.01
C ILE A 159 2.00 8.88 15.97
N SER A 160 1.20 9.86 15.53
CA SER A 160 -0.15 9.61 15.04
C SER A 160 -0.02 8.86 13.71
N ILE A 161 0.42 7.60 13.74
CA ILE A 161 0.09 6.67 12.68
C ILE A 161 -1.42 6.58 12.74
N VAL A 162 -2.03 7.33 11.82
CA VAL A 162 -3.40 7.21 11.34
C VAL A 162 -3.94 5.85 11.71
N LYS A 163 -4.92 5.86 12.63
CA LYS A 163 -5.85 4.77 12.95
C LYS A 163 -5.91 3.82 11.75
N SER A 164 -5.32 2.66 11.93
CA SER A 164 -5.09 1.60 10.95
C SER A 164 -6.32 1.30 10.09
N GLY A 165 -6.44 2.04 8.99
CA GLY A 165 -7.47 1.87 7.96
C GLY A 165 -6.98 2.37 6.60
N TYR A 166 -6.23 3.48 6.57
CA TYR A 166 -5.68 4.02 5.33
C TYR A 166 -4.33 3.43 4.91
N LEU A 167 -3.54 2.87 5.83
CA LEU A 167 -2.28 2.19 5.47
C LEU A 167 -2.50 0.78 4.88
N LEU A 168 -3.64 0.14 5.17
CA LEU A 168 -4.08 -1.07 4.46
C LEU A 168 -4.64 -0.75 3.06
N GLY A 169 -5.05 0.49 2.80
CA GLY A 169 -5.53 0.95 1.49
C GLY A 169 -4.42 1.32 0.51
N SER A 170 -3.20 1.62 0.97
CA SER A 170 -2.07 1.98 0.09
C SER A 170 -1.20 0.78 -0.33
N LEU A 171 -1.20 -0.32 0.44
CA LEU A 171 -0.58 -1.59 0.07
C LEU A 171 -1.10 -2.18 -1.25
N PRO A 172 -2.42 -2.22 -1.53
CA PRO A 172 -2.91 -2.68 -2.83
C PRO A 172 -2.56 -1.70 -3.96
N ILE A 173 -2.45 -0.39 -3.70
CA ILE A 173 -2.07 0.61 -4.72
C ILE A 173 -0.60 0.46 -5.12
N LEU A 174 0.31 0.25 -4.15
CA LEU A 174 1.72 -0.04 -4.43
C LEU A 174 1.90 -1.41 -5.10
N ALA A 175 1.11 -2.42 -4.70
CA ALA A 175 1.08 -3.72 -5.37
C ALA A 175 0.53 -3.61 -6.79
N PHE A 176 -0.44 -2.73 -7.06
CA PHE A 176 -0.98 -2.49 -8.41
C PHE A 176 0.02 -1.75 -9.31
N ILE A 177 0.69 -0.72 -8.80
CA ILE A 177 1.78 -0.03 -9.52
C ILE A 177 2.95 -0.99 -9.76
N GLY A 178 3.29 -1.81 -8.76
CA GLY A 178 4.27 -2.88 -8.87
C GLY A 178 3.88 -3.93 -9.92
N PHE A 179 2.62 -4.36 -9.95
CA PHE A 179 2.08 -5.33 -10.93
C PHE A 179 2.03 -4.77 -12.35
N ILE A 180 1.70 -3.49 -12.53
CA ILE A 180 1.79 -2.80 -13.83
C ILE A 180 3.26 -2.72 -14.29
N PHE A 181 4.19 -2.38 -13.40
CA PHE A 181 5.62 -2.39 -13.74
C PHE A 181 6.19 -3.80 -13.97
N PHE A 182 5.71 -4.81 -13.25
CA PHE A 182 6.13 -6.20 -13.41
C PHE A 182 5.58 -6.83 -14.71
N ARG A 183 4.41 -6.39 -15.19
CA ARG A 183 3.93 -6.76 -16.54
C ARG A 183 4.68 -6.05 -17.66
N VAL A 184 5.25 -4.86 -17.41
CA VAL A 184 6.08 -4.14 -18.39
C VAL A 184 7.53 -4.64 -18.38
N ALA A 185 8.03 -5.17 -17.27
CA ALA A 185 9.35 -5.78 -17.17
C ALA A 185 9.31 -7.29 -17.47
N LYS A 186 9.11 -7.67 -18.73
CA LYS A 186 9.63 -8.97 -19.19
C LYS A 186 11.15 -8.95 -19.00
N PRO A 187 11.76 -10.00 -18.43
CA PRO A 187 13.21 -10.06 -18.28
C PRO A 187 13.87 -9.94 -19.66
N PRO A 188 15.00 -9.23 -19.80
CA PRO A 188 15.82 -9.40 -20.98
C PRO A 188 16.35 -10.83 -20.93
N LYS A 189 15.81 -11.70 -21.79
CA LYS A 189 16.42 -12.99 -22.07
C LYS A 189 17.89 -12.72 -22.43
N ALA A 190 18.78 -13.30 -21.63
CA ALA A 190 20.20 -13.30 -21.91
C ALA A 190 20.43 -13.83 -23.33
N LEU A 191 21.27 -13.14 -24.08
CA LEU A 191 21.74 -13.55 -25.39
C LEU A 191 22.42 -14.93 -25.30
N SER A 192 21.72 -15.95 -25.78
CA SER A 192 22.35 -17.05 -26.49
C SER A 192 21.88 -16.97 -27.94
N GLN A 193 22.84 -16.96 -28.86
CA GLN A 193 22.65 -16.88 -30.30
C GLN A 193 21.71 -17.99 -30.81
N SER A 194 20.57 -17.59 -31.38
CA SER A 194 19.94 -18.22 -32.57
C SER A 194 18.72 -17.39 -32.98
N GLN A 195 18.61 -17.07 -34.26
CA GLN A 195 17.50 -16.36 -34.89
C GLN A 195 16.13 -16.97 -34.55
N ASP A 196 15.15 -16.13 -34.21
CA ASP A 196 13.77 -16.32 -34.69
C ASP A 196 13.04 -14.98 -34.75
N ASN A 197 12.44 -14.73 -35.91
CA ASN A 197 11.95 -13.44 -36.36
C ASN A 197 10.44 -13.36 -36.17
N ASP A 198 9.89 -12.18 -35.85
CA ASP A 198 8.46 -11.89 -36.04
C ASP A 198 8.16 -11.68 -37.55
N LEU A 199 8.74 -12.53 -38.40
CA LEU A 199 8.55 -12.60 -39.85
C LEU A 199 7.73 -13.85 -40.16
N PHE A 200 6.51 -13.64 -40.68
CA PHE A 200 5.60 -14.71 -41.08
C PHE A 200 5.61 -14.85 -42.60
N THR A 201 5.82 -16.06 -43.10
CA THR A 201 5.65 -16.37 -44.52
C THR A 201 4.22 -16.86 -44.76
N LEU A 202 3.42 -16.04 -45.45
CA LEU A 202 2.06 -16.35 -45.85
C LEU A 202 2.06 -16.51 -47.37
N GLY A 203 2.06 -17.73 -47.90
CA GLY A 203 2.17 -17.93 -49.35
C GLY A 203 3.45 -17.32 -49.92
N ALA A 204 3.34 -16.43 -50.92
CA ALA A 204 4.46 -15.67 -51.48
C ALA A 204 4.71 -14.31 -50.77
N VAL A 205 4.00 -14.05 -49.67
CA VAL A 205 4.04 -12.80 -48.91
C VAL A 205 4.86 -13.00 -47.63
N SER A 206 5.84 -12.13 -47.40
CA SER A 206 6.55 -12.05 -46.12
C SER A 206 5.97 -10.90 -45.29
N PHE A 207 5.40 -11.22 -44.14
CA PHE A 207 4.84 -10.26 -43.20
C PHE A 207 5.81 -10.03 -42.02
N ASP A 208 6.31 -8.81 -41.89
CA ASP A 208 7.10 -8.36 -40.74
C ASP A 208 6.20 -7.66 -39.73
N ALA A 209 5.87 -8.37 -38.65
CA ALA A 209 4.95 -7.85 -37.63
C ALA A 209 5.59 -6.75 -36.77
N ARG A 210 6.93 -6.74 -36.63
CA ARG A 210 7.66 -5.70 -35.87
C ARG A 210 7.68 -4.39 -36.62
N ASN A 211 8.03 -4.45 -37.90
CA ASN A 211 8.14 -3.26 -38.74
C ASN A 211 6.81 -2.86 -39.38
N ARG A 212 5.74 -3.67 -39.22
CA ARG A 212 4.40 -3.48 -39.79
C ARG A 212 4.46 -3.38 -41.31
N LYS A 213 5.18 -4.31 -41.95
CA LYS A 213 5.43 -4.30 -43.40
C LYS A 213 5.04 -5.63 -44.03
N LEU A 214 4.43 -5.56 -45.20
CA LEU A 214 4.26 -6.71 -46.11
C LEU A 214 5.24 -6.58 -47.26
N ILE A 215 5.94 -7.66 -47.56
CA ILE A 215 6.87 -7.74 -48.67
C ILE A 215 6.33 -8.78 -49.65
N ILE A 216 5.98 -8.34 -50.85
CA ILE A 216 5.39 -9.18 -51.92
C ILE A 216 6.12 -8.86 -53.21
N ASN A 217 6.77 -9.85 -53.84
CA ASN A 217 7.49 -9.67 -55.11
C ASN A 217 8.47 -8.46 -55.10
N GLY A 218 9.18 -8.26 -53.97
CA GLY A 218 10.11 -7.14 -53.78
C GLY A 218 9.48 -5.77 -53.49
N LYS A 219 8.14 -5.65 -53.51
CA LYS A 219 7.42 -4.43 -53.10
C LYS A 219 7.11 -4.49 -51.61
N THR A 220 7.44 -3.41 -50.91
CA THR A 220 7.13 -3.23 -49.49
C THR A 220 5.88 -2.38 -49.33
N ILE A 221 4.89 -2.88 -48.59
CA ILE A 221 3.62 -2.21 -48.29
C ILE A 221 3.55 -2.01 -46.78
N GLU A 222 3.34 -0.77 -46.35
CA GLU A 222 3.18 -0.45 -44.93
C GLU A 222 1.77 -0.75 -44.45
N LEU A 223 1.67 -1.32 -43.25
CA LEU A 223 0.44 -1.60 -42.54
C LEU A 223 0.24 -0.59 -41.41
N THR A 224 -1.00 -0.16 -41.22
CA THR A 224 -1.38 0.56 -40.00
C THR A 224 -1.30 -0.38 -38.78
N GLY A 225 -1.23 0.18 -37.57
CA GLY A 225 -1.17 -0.62 -36.35
C GLY A 225 -2.30 -1.65 -36.25
N THR A 226 -3.52 -1.23 -36.57
CA THR A 226 -4.70 -2.09 -36.56
C THR A 226 -4.65 -3.19 -37.63
N GLU A 227 -4.22 -2.87 -38.86
CA GLU A 227 -4.08 -3.86 -39.94
C GLU A 227 -3.00 -4.90 -39.64
N SER A 228 -1.87 -4.47 -39.08
CA SER A 228 -0.76 -5.36 -38.70
C SER A 228 -1.16 -6.32 -37.59
N ARG A 229 -1.91 -5.84 -36.59
CA ARG A 229 -2.44 -6.69 -35.51
C ARG A 229 -3.44 -7.72 -36.06
N LEU A 230 -4.38 -7.26 -36.90
CA LEU A 230 -5.36 -8.13 -37.51
C LEU A 230 -4.70 -9.23 -38.35
N LEU A 231 -3.69 -8.88 -39.16
CA LEU A 231 -2.93 -9.84 -39.94
C LEU A 231 -2.10 -10.78 -39.07
N LEU A 232 -1.52 -10.29 -37.97
CA LEU A 232 -0.78 -11.13 -37.02
C LEU A 232 -1.67 -12.22 -36.42
N ILE A 233 -2.90 -11.88 -36.03
CA ILE A 233 -3.86 -12.84 -35.49
C ILE A 233 -4.16 -13.94 -36.53
N PHE A 234 -4.35 -13.56 -37.79
CA PHE A 234 -4.53 -14.52 -38.87
C PHE A 234 -3.27 -15.32 -39.19
N ALA A 235 -2.08 -14.72 -39.09
CA ALA A 235 -0.80 -15.36 -39.39
C ALA A 235 -0.39 -16.38 -38.31
N GLN A 236 -0.81 -16.16 -37.06
CA GLN A 236 -0.62 -17.11 -35.95
C GLN A 236 -1.56 -18.31 -36.02
N SER A 237 -2.72 -18.14 -36.66
CA SER A 237 -3.76 -19.15 -36.84
C SER A 237 -4.15 -19.30 -38.32
N PRO A 238 -3.22 -19.68 -39.21
CA PRO A 238 -3.50 -19.83 -40.63
C PRO A 238 -4.52 -20.96 -40.84
N ASN A 239 -5.44 -20.79 -41.78
CA ASN A 239 -6.50 -21.76 -42.10
C ASN A 239 -7.49 -22.07 -40.96
N GLU A 240 -7.44 -21.35 -39.84
CA GLU A 240 -8.41 -21.49 -38.75
C GLU A 240 -9.50 -20.41 -38.80
N THR A 241 -10.72 -20.77 -38.42
CA THR A 241 -11.83 -19.81 -38.34
C THR A 241 -11.74 -19.03 -37.04
N ILE A 242 -11.56 -17.72 -37.13
CA ILE A 242 -11.47 -16.82 -35.99
C ILE A 242 -12.81 -16.09 -35.82
N GLU A 243 -13.36 -16.17 -34.61
CA GLU A 243 -14.65 -15.58 -34.29
C GLU A 243 -14.65 -14.04 -34.42
N ARG A 244 -15.75 -13.48 -34.94
CA ARG A 244 -15.89 -12.03 -35.09
C ARG A 244 -15.73 -11.28 -33.76
N ARG A 245 -16.29 -11.80 -32.67
CA ARG A 245 -16.19 -11.20 -31.33
C ARG A 245 -14.76 -11.19 -30.81
N ARG A 246 -13.98 -12.25 -31.08
CA ARG A 246 -12.57 -12.32 -30.70
C ARG A 246 -11.74 -11.28 -31.44
N LEU A 247 -11.90 -11.20 -32.77
CA LEU A 247 -11.24 -10.17 -33.57
C LEU A 247 -11.61 -8.76 -33.11
N GLN A 248 -12.87 -8.53 -32.72
CA GLN A 248 -13.27 -7.25 -32.18
C GLN A 248 -12.58 -6.94 -30.84
N LYS A 249 -12.65 -7.87 -29.91
CA LYS A 249 -12.03 -7.71 -28.59
C LYS A 249 -10.54 -7.37 -28.70
N GLU A 250 -9.79 -8.14 -29.48
CA GLU A 250 -8.32 -7.96 -29.61
C GLU A 250 -7.92 -6.68 -30.34
N ILE A 251 -8.77 -6.14 -31.20
CA ILE A 251 -8.50 -4.87 -31.90
C ILE A 251 -8.82 -3.64 -31.03
N TRP A 252 -9.89 -3.70 -30.23
CA TRP A 252 -10.43 -2.52 -29.53
C TRP A 252 -10.08 -2.42 -28.03
N GLU A 253 -9.63 -3.49 -27.36
CA GLU A 253 -9.27 -3.43 -25.93
C GLU A 253 -8.01 -2.60 -25.61
N ASP A 254 -7.10 -2.41 -26.58
CA ASP A 254 -5.81 -1.74 -26.36
C ASP A 254 -5.78 -0.25 -26.75
N GLU A 255 -6.72 0.24 -27.57
CA GLU A 255 -6.65 1.61 -28.08
C GLU A 255 -7.49 2.63 -27.31
N GLY A 256 -8.31 2.23 -26.32
CA GLY A 256 -9.04 3.18 -25.46
C GLY A 256 -9.96 4.18 -26.20
N VAL A 257 -10.13 4.02 -27.52
CA VAL A 257 -10.90 4.91 -28.38
C VAL A 257 -12.04 4.11 -28.99
N ILE A 258 -13.26 4.46 -28.59
CA ILE A 258 -14.48 4.06 -29.28
C ILE A 258 -14.50 4.81 -30.62
N VAL A 259 -13.76 4.31 -31.61
CA VAL A 259 -13.91 4.77 -33.00
C VAL A 259 -14.85 3.80 -33.69
N GLY A 260 -16.03 4.29 -34.07
CA GLY A 260 -17.11 3.55 -34.74
C GLY A 260 -16.80 3.11 -36.17
N ARG A 261 -15.61 2.57 -36.44
CA ARG A 261 -15.26 1.94 -37.73
C ARG A 261 -15.44 0.44 -37.63
N SER A 262 -16.19 -0.15 -38.57
CA SER A 262 -16.50 -1.58 -38.54
C SER A 262 -15.25 -2.44 -38.79
N LEU A 263 -15.17 -3.60 -38.12
CA LEU A 263 -14.17 -4.65 -38.42
C LEU A 263 -14.13 -4.98 -39.92
N ASP A 264 -15.30 -4.96 -40.57
CA ASP A 264 -15.44 -5.19 -42.01
C ASP A 264 -14.63 -4.22 -42.87
N MET A 265 -14.52 -2.95 -42.47
CA MET A 265 -13.70 -1.97 -43.16
C MET A 265 -12.22 -2.36 -43.10
N PHE A 266 -11.71 -2.79 -41.94
CA PHE A 266 -10.32 -3.22 -41.79
C PHE A 266 -10.03 -4.53 -42.54
N ILE A 267 -10.94 -5.50 -42.49
CA ILE A 267 -10.87 -6.72 -43.30
C ILE A 267 -10.83 -6.36 -44.79
N SER A 268 -11.64 -5.40 -45.23
CA SER A 268 -11.67 -4.98 -46.64
C SER A 268 -10.37 -4.29 -47.08
N LYS A 269 -9.78 -3.46 -46.22
CA LYS A 269 -8.47 -2.84 -46.48
C LYS A 269 -7.35 -3.88 -46.53
N LEU A 270 -7.37 -4.84 -45.60
CA LEU A 270 -6.37 -5.90 -45.53
C LEU A 270 -6.47 -6.81 -46.76
N ARG A 271 -7.69 -7.18 -47.20
CA ARG A 271 -7.91 -7.90 -48.46
C ARG A 271 -7.27 -7.19 -49.65
N LYS A 272 -7.53 -5.89 -49.85
CA LYS A 272 -6.93 -5.12 -50.94
C LYS A 272 -5.39 -5.14 -50.95
N LYS A 273 -4.76 -5.20 -49.77
CA LYS A 273 -3.30 -5.29 -49.66
C LYS A 273 -2.77 -6.70 -49.92
N LEU A 274 -3.58 -7.73 -49.65
CA LEU A 274 -3.25 -9.15 -49.87
C LEU A 274 -3.67 -9.66 -51.26
N GLU A 275 -4.55 -8.96 -51.98
CA GLU A 275 -5.01 -9.26 -53.35
C GLU A 275 -3.85 -9.43 -54.36
N LEU A 276 -2.65 -8.96 -54.02
CA LEU A 276 -1.44 -9.12 -54.81
C LEU A 276 -0.92 -10.57 -54.87
N ASP A 277 -1.36 -11.45 -53.97
CA ASP A 277 -1.14 -12.90 -54.04
C ASP A 277 -2.49 -13.63 -54.12
N PRO A 278 -2.84 -14.23 -55.28
CA PRO A 278 -4.13 -14.91 -55.46
C PRO A 278 -4.31 -16.13 -54.54
N LYS A 279 -3.24 -16.64 -53.92
CA LYS A 279 -3.29 -17.78 -52.99
C LYS A 279 -3.68 -17.40 -51.57
N ILE A 280 -3.76 -16.10 -51.25
CA ILE A 280 -4.07 -15.62 -49.90
C ILE A 280 -5.41 -14.91 -49.92
N ASN A 281 -6.40 -15.50 -49.26
CA ASN A 281 -7.72 -14.90 -49.19
C ASN A 281 -8.27 -14.93 -47.77
N ILE A 282 -8.76 -13.79 -47.29
CA ILE A 282 -9.55 -13.76 -46.06
C ILE A 282 -11.00 -14.07 -46.44
N VAL A 283 -11.53 -15.23 -46.07
CA VAL A 283 -12.90 -15.65 -46.38
C VAL A 283 -13.85 -15.41 -45.22
N VAL A 284 -15.11 -15.09 -45.52
CA VAL A 284 -16.16 -14.93 -44.49
C VAL A 284 -16.84 -16.28 -44.26
N ILE A 285 -16.83 -16.74 -43.01
CA ILE A 285 -17.59 -17.92 -42.58
C ILE A 285 -18.88 -17.43 -41.94
N ARG A 286 -20.01 -17.56 -42.67
CA ARG A 286 -21.33 -17.06 -42.25
C ARG A 286 -21.68 -17.55 -40.84
N GLY A 287 -22.07 -16.61 -39.98
CA GLY A 287 -22.46 -16.87 -38.59
C GLY A 287 -21.32 -17.15 -37.60
N LYS A 288 -20.05 -17.25 -38.05
CA LYS A 288 -18.91 -17.55 -37.18
C LYS A 288 -17.85 -16.43 -37.18
N GLY A 289 -17.34 -16.03 -38.34
CA GLY A 289 -16.27 -15.04 -38.41
C GLY A 289 -15.48 -15.09 -39.72
N TYR A 290 -14.16 -15.03 -39.62
CA TYR A 290 -13.25 -14.95 -40.76
C TYR A 290 -12.17 -16.02 -40.68
N LYS A 291 -11.68 -16.45 -41.84
CA LYS A 291 -10.56 -17.38 -41.96
C LYS A 291 -9.56 -16.82 -42.96
N LEU A 292 -8.27 -16.85 -42.64
CA LEU A 292 -7.23 -16.64 -43.65
C LEU A 292 -6.95 -17.97 -44.33
N ASP A 293 -7.30 -18.06 -45.60
CA ASP A 293 -7.07 -19.24 -46.43
C ASP A 293 -5.75 -19.04 -47.18
N LEU A 294 -4.80 -19.93 -46.90
CA LEU A 294 -3.55 -20.05 -47.65
C LEU A 294 -3.72 -21.26 -48.58
N GLY A 295 -3.88 -21.01 -49.88
CA GLY A 295 -4.12 -22.07 -50.86
C GLY A 295 -3.05 -23.16 -50.74
N SER A 296 -3.46 -24.40 -50.45
CA SER A 296 -2.55 -25.53 -50.24
C SER A 296 -1.58 -25.70 -51.40
N PRO A 297 -0.29 -25.99 -51.14
CA PRO A 297 0.58 -26.53 -52.18
C PRO A 297 0.07 -27.92 -52.59
N ILE A 298 -0.18 -28.08 -53.88
CA ILE A 298 -0.40 -29.38 -54.52
C ILE A 298 0.91 -30.15 -54.37
N PHE A 299 0.93 -31.19 -53.53
CA PHE A 299 2.03 -32.15 -53.52
C PHE A 299 1.87 -33.06 -54.75
N SER A 300 2.78 -32.93 -55.71
CA SER A 300 3.07 -33.92 -56.75
C SER A 300 4.34 -34.66 -56.39
#